data_AF-A7TC77-F1
#
_entry.id   AF-A7TC77-F1
#
_cell.length_a   1.000
_cell.length_b   1.000
_cell.length_c   1.000
_cell.angle_alpha   90.00
_cell.angle_beta   90.00
_cell.angle_gamma   90.00
#
_symmetry.space_group_name_H-M   'P 1'
#
loop_
_entity.id
_entity.type
_entity.pdbx_description
1 polymer ?
#
loop_
_entity_poly.entity_id
_entity_poly.type
_entity_poly.pdbx_seq_one_letter_code
_entity_poly.pdbx_strand_id
1 'polypeptide(L)'
;MTTPAAIQAALQGSNALPLRPSHQVMDLERLGAMHQSRLSFMRTLIRRIMRERWQIAPVTQTLDEQGYGTVIYEINAPHGLFSFVLFSSYLSPEDRNDRVIATQWDLTMALVEGKGQELLVSILLELYPELVDDLEDYYSAEEFLDLDPLMPVSELQRVIEQRYDWALAIDFSESGAKETFWYRSEEKMEPRLGNTEREQGKEKQMALGVGYAVRKCYDQLCEYVRAYPEHTTARFMVAQPKLRGIVRRIQSMNRFRRVTMHVSMNELKAALRRCFEATGYFVGNYEDAANMILWLEKHGLGGLKELERALPFIGVDRDKPLSTVVYEDSTSAIIDSHGRSALNCIAASVDLAHAKALECGIATVTVHNCHNRKFILKALTDCGRRGISVAAYWQNGKQSVTEHTAAIKAGARYPSYSEALTNLDANEDDRQALTIICSSRVDLTSSLQNSYGNRNARHINAQQVEENKTYSVDFGIDIDEALWLEINRIGEGVLVENSEQSRQGAGGR
;
A
#
# COMPACT_ATOMS: atom_id res chain seq x y z
N MET A 1 36.12 -28.93 -13.42
CA MET A 1 34.67 -29.17 -13.67
C MET A 1 34.05 -29.59 -12.35
N THR A 2 33.53 -28.64 -11.60
CA THR A 2 32.86 -28.85 -10.32
C THR A 2 31.36 -28.74 -10.57
N THR A 3 30.66 -29.85 -10.35
CA THR A 3 29.22 -29.99 -10.55
C THR A 3 28.49 -28.95 -9.70
N PRO A 4 27.58 -28.13 -10.25
CA PRO A 4 26.75 -27.27 -9.44
C PRO A 4 25.98 -28.15 -8.46
N ALA A 5 25.99 -27.79 -7.17
CA ALA A 5 25.06 -28.36 -6.21
C ALA A 5 23.67 -27.85 -6.59
N ALA A 6 23.06 -28.52 -7.56
CA ALA A 6 21.67 -28.38 -7.85
C ALA A 6 20.93 -28.86 -6.60
N ILE A 7 20.54 -27.93 -5.73
CA ILE A 7 19.39 -28.17 -4.89
C ILE A 7 18.20 -28.23 -5.85
N GLN A 8 18.06 -29.36 -6.54
CA GLN A 8 16.78 -29.83 -7.08
C GLN A 8 15.94 -30.24 -5.88
N ALA A 9 15.62 -29.29 -5.00
CA ALA A 9 14.54 -29.49 -4.04
C ALA A 9 13.25 -29.40 -4.84
N ALA A 10 12.88 -30.51 -5.46
CA ALA A 10 11.54 -30.66 -5.97
C ALA A 10 10.61 -30.70 -4.75
N LEU A 11 9.57 -29.85 -4.73
CA LEU A 11 8.52 -29.88 -3.71
C LEU A 11 7.73 -31.21 -3.73
N GLN A 12 7.91 -32.02 -4.78
CA GLN A 12 7.26 -33.31 -5.01
C GLN A 12 8.24 -34.27 -5.71
N GLY A 13 8.07 -35.59 -5.51
CA GLY A 13 8.88 -36.64 -6.14
C GLY A 13 9.92 -37.28 -5.21
N SER A 14 10.70 -38.23 -5.74
CA SER A 14 11.65 -39.05 -4.96
C SER A 14 12.84 -38.27 -4.38
N ASN A 15 13.04 -37.02 -4.80
CA ASN A 15 14.11 -36.12 -4.31
C ASN A 15 13.57 -35.04 -3.33
N ALA A 16 12.31 -35.13 -2.89
CA ALA A 16 11.74 -34.17 -1.96
C ALA A 16 12.38 -34.31 -0.57
N LEU A 17 12.75 -33.18 0.04
CA LEU A 17 13.24 -33.16 1.42
C LEU A 17 12.13 -33.64 2.37
N PRO A 18 12.45 -34.43 3.41
CA PRO A 18 11.46 -34.86 4.39
C PRO A 18 10.84 -33.65 5.09
N LEU A 19 9.51 -33.64 5.18
CA LEU A 19 8.80 -32.62 5.94
C LEU A 19 9.17 -32.73 7.42
N ARG A 20 9.34 -31.59 8.08
CA ARG A 20 9.55 -31.57 9.54
C ARG A 20 8.29 -32.09 10.25
N PRO A 21 8.43 -32.81 11.37
CA PRO A 21 7.28 -33.27 12.15
C PRO A 21 6.35 -32.12 12.57
N SER A 22 5.04 -32.36 12.59
CA SER A 22 4.03 -31.36 12.93
C SER A 22 4.27 -30.71 14.31
N HIS A 23 4.64 -31.51 15.32
CA HIS A 23 4.95 -31.02 16.66
C HIS A 23 6.14 -30.03 16.71
N GLN A 24 7.00 -30.02 15.69
CA GLN A 24 8.15 -29.12 15.61
C GLN A 24 7.81 -27.80 14.90
N VAL A 25 6.78 -27.79 14.05
CA VAL A 25 6.40 -26.63 13.22
C VAL A 25 5.12 -25.94 13.70
N MET A 26 4.22 -26.68 14.36
CA MET A 26 2.97 -26.18 14.96
C MET A 26 3.13 -25.84 16.45
N ASP A 27 4.37 -25.62 16.89
CA ASP A 27 4.69 -25.16 18.23
C ASP A 27 4.29 -23.68 18.38
N LEU A 28 3.56 -23.33 19.45
CA LEU A 28 2.96 -22.00 19.62
C LEU A 28 3.99 -20.88 19.74
N GLU A 29 5.07 -21.12 20.48
CA GLU A 29 6.19 -20.18 20.64
C GLU A 29 6.84 -19.89 19.28
N ARG A 30 7.09 -20.95 18.49
CA ARG A 30 7.57 -20.78 17.11
C ARG A 30 6.60 -20.07 16.20
N LEU A 31 5.30 -20.37 16.27
CA LEU A 31 4.26 -19.73 15.46
C LEU A 31 4.17 -18.23 15.77
N GLY A 32 4.30 -17.83 17.03
CA GLY A 32 4.37 -16.43 17.45
C GLY A 32 5.56 -15.67 16.88
N ALA A 33 6.69 -16.36 16.67
CA ALA A 33 7.89 -15.81 16.04
C ALA A 33 7.88 -15.88 14.48
N MET A 34 6.83 -16.41 13.85
CA MET A 34 6.73 -16.46 12.39
C MET A 34 6.13 -15.19 11.81
N HIS A 35 6.87 -14.51 10.93
CA HIS A 35 6.31 -13.43 10.12
C HIS A 35 5.28 -13.97 9.13
N GLN A 36 4.17 -13.22 8.95
CA GLN A 36 3.05 -13.56 8.06
C GLN A 36 3.45 -13.75 6.58
N SER A 37 4.65 -13.30 6.18
CA SER A 37 5.17 -13.46 4.83
C SER A 37 6.43 -14.33 4.79
N ARG A 38 6.57 -15.11 3.72
CA ARG A 38 7.82 -15.84 3.41
C ARG A 38 8.96 -14.90 3.02
N LEU A 39 8.67 -13.61 2.81
CA LEU A 39 9.63 -12.58 2.44
C LEU A 39 10.25 -12.01 3.72
N SER A 40 11.23 -12.73 4.25
CA SER A 40 12.19 -12.17 5.18
C SER A 40 13.47 -11.91 4.40
N PHE A 41 13.85 -10.63 4.31
CA PHE A 41 15.12 -10.23 3.69
C PHE A 41 16.28 -11.02 4.30
N MET A 42 16.34 -11.08 5.64
CA MET A 42 17.36 -11.83 6.39
C MET A 42 17.39 -13.31 6.01
N ARG A 43 16.24 -14.01 6.01
CA ARG A 43 16.22 -15.45 5.67
C ARG A 43 16.60 -15.71 4.22
N THR A 44 16.23 -14.80 3.31
CA THR A 44 16.54 -14.90 1.88
C THR A 44 18.04 -14.69 1.66
N LEU A 45 18.62 -13.68 2.31
CA LEU A 45 20.05 -13.38 2.28
C LEU A 45 20.88 -14.54 2.84
N ILE A 46 20.55 -15.08 4.02
CA ILE A 46 21.28 -16.23 4.59
C ILE A 46 21.26 -17.45 3.67
N ARG A 47 20.09 -17.79 3.10
CA ARG A 47 20.00 -18.91 2.14
C ARG A 47 20.84 -18.65 0.90
N ARG A 48 20.88 -17.40 0.42
CA ARG A 48 21.71 -16.99 -0.71
C ARG A 48 23.20 -17.15 -0.38
N ILE A 49 23.67 -16.61 0.75
CA ILE A 49 25.04 -16.74 1.28
C ILE A 49 25.48 -18.21 1.30
N MET A 50 24.63 -19.09 1.85
CA MET A 50 24.94 -20.53 1.97
C MET A 50 24.97 -21.24 0.61
N ARG A 51 24.00 -20.95 -0.28
CA ARG A 51 23.92 -21.54 -1.62
C ARG A 51 25.10 -21.11 -2.49
N GLU A 52 25.46 -19.85 -2.41
CA GLU A 52 26.54 -19.22 -3.19
C GLU A 52 27.92 -19.38 -2.54
N ARG A 53 27.99 -19.97 -1.33
CA ARG A 53 29.21 -20.25 -0.57
C ARG A 53 30.11 -19.02 -0.44
N TRP A 54 29.52 -17.89 -0.03
CA TRP A 54 30.29 -16.66 0.17
C TRP A 54 31.42 -16.93 1.17
N GLN A 55 32.63 -16.46 0.87
CA GLN A 55 33.76 -16.58 1.78
C GLN A 55 33.78 -15.34 2.66
N ILE A 56 33.49 -15.52 3.95
CA ILE A 56 33.46 -14.44 4.92
C ILE A 56 34.64 -14.65 5.86
N ALA A 57 35.61 -13.73 5.83
CA ALA A 57 36.81 -13.80 6.64
C ALA A 57 37.05 -12.48 7.36
N PRO A 58 37.44 -12.49 8.64
CA PRO A 58 37.90 -11.27 9.28
C PRO A 58 39.22 -10.82 8.67
N VAL A 59 39.30 -9.56 8.25
CA VAL A 59 40.54 -8.92 7.77
C VAL A 59 41.10 -7.95 8.80
N THR A 60 40.29 -7.50 9.75
CA THR A 60 40.73 -6.71 10.90
C THR A 60 39.93 -7.14 12.12
N GLN A 61 40.62 -7.40 13.23
CA GLN A 61 40.02 -7.74 14.51
C GLN A 61 40.84 -7.07 15.61
N THR A 62 40.42 -5.87 15.99
CA THR A 62 41.02 -5.09 17.06
C THR A 62 40.00 -4.91 18.17
N LEU A 63 39.61 -6.02 18.79
CA LEU A 63 38.76 -6.02 19.98
C LEU A 63 39.62 -6.15 21.24
N ASP A 64 39.28 -5.42 22.28
CA ASP A 64 39.82 -5.62 23.63
C ASP A 64 39.15 -6.81 24.34
N GLU A 65 39.60 -7.12 25.57
CA GLU A 65 39.05 -8.22 26.39
C GLU A 65 37.57 -8.04 26.77
N GLN A 66 37.05 -6.82 26.63
CA GLN A 66 35.66 -6.47 26.95
C GLN A 66 34.77 -6.45 25.69
N GLY A 67 35.35 -6.66 24.50
CA GLY A 67 34.64 -6.71 23.22
C GLY A 67 34.48 -5.36 22.54
N TYR A 68 35.26 -4.34 22.91
CA TYR A 68 35.26 -3.02 22.27
C TYR A 68 36.39 -2.86 21.27
N GLY A 69 36.10 -2.17 20.17
CA GLY A 69 37.05 -1.88 19.11
C GLY A 69 36.48 -2.17 17.72
N THR A 70 37.33 -2.50 16.74
CA THR A 70 36.92 -2.58 15.32
C THR A 70 37.04 -4.00 14.77
N VAL A 71 36.02 -4.42 14.03
CA VAL A 71 36.06 -5.67 13.27
C VAL A 71 35.66 -5.38 11.83
N ILE A 72 36.46 -5.85 10.88
CA ILE A 72 36.13 -5.79 9.45
C ILE A 72 36.14 -7.21 8.92
N TYR A 73 35.00 -7.63 8.38
CA TYR A 73 34.90 -8.85 7.59
C TYR A 73 34.99 -8.53 6.11
N GLU A 74 35.88 -9.20 5.40
CA GLU A 74 35.84 -9.28 3.95
C GLU A 74 34.91 -10.43 3.53
N ILE A 75 33.97 -10.13 2.65
CA ILE A 75 32.95 -11.03 2.16
C ILE A 75 33.14 -11.15 0.65
N ASN A 76 33.77 -12.25 0.22
CA ASN A 76 33.89 -12.59 -1.20
C ASN A 76 32.62 -13.34 -1.63
N ALA A 77 31.72 -12.65 -2.32
CA ALA A 77 30.55 -13.23 -2.96
C ALA A 77 30.80 -13.49 -4.47
N PRO A 78 29.99 -14.31 -5.16
CA PRO A 78 30.21 -14.63 -6.58
C PRO A 78 30.19 -13.44 -7.54
N HIS A 79 29.52 -12.35 -7.18
CA HIS A 79 29.30 -11.18 -8.05
C HIS A 79 29.86 -9.87 -7.48
N GLY A 80 30.62 -9.95 -6.38
CA GLY A 80 31.11 -8.75 -5.74
C GLY A 80 31.91 -9.08 -4.48
N LEU A 81 32.82 -8.17 -4.15
CA LEU A 81 33.51 -8.16 -2.88
C LEU A 81 32.74 -7.21 -1.96
N PHE A 82 32.56 -7.54 -0.69
CA PHE A 82 31.96 -6.64 0.27
C PHE A 82 32.83 -6.55 1.52
N SER A 83 32.78 -5.41 2.20
CA SER A 83 33.37 -5.22 3.52
C SER A 83 32.26 -4.97 4.53
N PHE A 84 32.15 -5.81 5.55
CA PHE A 84 31.25 -5.60 6.68
C PHE A 84 32.05 -5.05 7.85
N VAL A 85 31.90 -3.75 8.10
CA VAL A 85 32.64 -2.99 9.11
C VAL A 85 31.78 -2.89 10.35
N LEU A 86 32.34 -3.23 11.51
CA LEU A 86 31.73 -3.04 12.82
C LEU A 86 32.65 -2.21 13.71
N PHE A 87 32.07 -1.22 14.37
CA PHE A 87 32.66 -0.47 15.46
C PHE A 87 31.88 -0.79 16.72
N SER A 88 32.55 -1.37 17.70
CA SER A 88 32.03 -1.65 19.04
C SER A 88 32.66 -0.65 20.00
N SER A 89 31.86 0.05 20.79
CA SER A 89 32.33 1.04 21.76
C SER A 89 31.58 0.88 23.08
N TYR A 90 32.26 1.16 24.19
CA TYR A 90 31.60 1.15 25.49
C TYR A 90 30.56 2.28 25.53
N LEU A 91 29.33 1.91 25.86
CA LEU A 91 28.25 2.85 26.19
C LEU A 91 27.71 2.48 27.56
N SER A 92 27.69 3.47 28.47
CA SER A 92 27.20 3.27 29.83
C SER A 92 25.70 2.88 29.80
N PRO A 93 25.20 2.10 30.76
CA PRO A 93 23.78 1.76 30.83
C PRO A 93 22.85 2.98 30.90
N GLU A 94 23.34 4.10 31.44
CA GLU A 94 22.60 5.36 31.59
C GLU A 94 22.45 6.09 30.24
N ASP A 95 23.41 5.92 29.34
CA ASP A 95 23.41 6.51 28.00
C ASP A 95 22.68 5.64 26.96
N ARG A 96 22.36 4.38 27.31
CA ARG A 96 21.59 3.47 26.46
C ARG A 96 20.11 3.85 26.45
N ASN A 97 19.55 4.01 25.26
CA ASN A 97 18.14 4.24 25.07
C ASN A 97 17.58 3.35 23.97
N ASP A 98 16.28 3.04 24.05
CA ASP A 98 15.58 2.13 23.12
C ASP A 98 15.19 2.82 21.80
N ARG A 99 15.99 3.77 21.31
CA ARG A 99 15.68 4.52 20.07
C ARG A 99 16.56 4.09 18.91
N VAL A 100 15.96 4.17 17.73
CA VAL A 100 16.61 3.95 16.43
C VAL A 100 17.42 5.18 15.97
N ILE A 101 17.40 6.28 16.74
CA ILE A 101 18.20 7.50 16.49
C ILE A 101 18.81 7.93 17.82
N ALA A 102 20.15 7.99 17.88
CA ALA A 102 20.92 8.37 19.06
C ALA A 102 22.21 9.11 18.65
N THR A 103 22.75 9.90 19.58
CA THR A 103 24.05 10.60 19.43
C THR A 103 25.23 9.68 19.72
N GLN A 104 25.00 8.57 20.42
CA GLN A 104 25.99 7.58 20.79
C GLN A 104 25.43 6.17 20.54
N TRP A 105 26.32 5.28 20.10
CA TRP A 105 25.99 3.91 19.74
C TRP A 105 27.06 3.01 20.34
N ASP A 106 26.64 1.96 21.04
CA ASP A 106 27.55 0.89 21.48
C ASP A 106 28.00 0.00 20.31
N LEU A 107 27.19 -0.05 19.25
CA LEU A 107 27.50 -0.78 18.04
C LEU A 107 27.09 0.00 16.78
N THR A 108 28.06 0.26 15.89
CA THR A 108 27.82 0.83 14.56
C THR A 108 28.28 -0.17 13.52
N MET A 109 27.46 -0.46 12.51
CA MET A 109 27.78 -1.44 11.46
C MET A 109 27.40 -0.95 10.07
N ALA A 110 28.20 -1.30 9.06
CA ALA A 110 27.92 -1.01 7.66
C ALA A 110 28.37 -2.18 6.77
N LEU A 111 27.54 -2.53 5.78
CA LEU A 111 27.91 -3.44 4.70
C LEU A 111 28.17 -2.61 3.44
N VAL A 112 29.41 -2.64 2.96
CA VAL A 112 29.89 -1.80 1.86
C VAL A 112 30.32 -2.69 0.69
N GLU A 113 30.00 -2.31 -0.53
CA GLU A 113 30.53 -2.98 -1.73
C GLU A 113 32.00 -2.56 -1.98
N GLY A 114 32.84 -3.54 -2.29
CA GLY A 114 34.29 -3.42 -2.40
C GLY A 114 35.05 -3.42 -1.06
N LYS A 115 36.34 -3.09 -1.12
CA LYS A 115 37.25 -2.94 0.04
C LYS A 115 37.08 -1.60 0.77
N GLY A 116 35.85 -1.10 0.91
CA GLY A 116 35.59 0.26 1.38
C GLY A 116 35.87 1.34 0.32
N GLN A 117 35.81 0.97 -0.97
CA GLN A 117 36.02 1.91 -2.08
C GLN A 117 35.04 3.08 -2.04
N GLU A 118 33.82 2.90 -1.53
CA GLU A 118 32.86 4.00 -1.45
C GLU A 118 33.25 5.08 -0.44
N LEU A 119 33.93 4.74 0.66
CA LEU A 119 34.47 5.74 1.57
C LEU A 119 35.60 6.52 0.89
N LEU A 120 36.47 5.84 0.15
CA LEU A 120 37.51 6.47 -0.64
C LEU A 120 36.92 7.30 -1.80
N VAL A 121 35.86 6.82 -2.46
CA VAL A 121 35.17 7.51 -3.55
C VAL A 121 34.43 8.73 -3.01
N SER A 122 33.76 8.65 -1.85
CA SER A 122 33.13 9.81 -1.20
C SER A 122 34.19 10.86 -0.84
N ILE A 123 35.32 10.45 -0.25
CA ILE A 123 36.44 11.35 0.05
C ILE A 123 37.06 11.91 -1.24
N LEU A 124 37.18 11.12 -2.31
CA LEU A 124 37.69 11.57 -3.62
C LEU A 124 36.72 12.54 -4.31
N LEU A 125 35.41 12.32 -4.20
CA LEU A 125 34.37 13.20 -4.75
C LEU A 125 34.39 14.55 -4.02
N GLU A 126 34.58 14.58 -2.70
CA GLU A 126 34.77 15.80 -1.91
C GLU A 126 36.03 16.61 -2.33
N LEU A 127 37.03 15.97 -2.93
CA LEU A 127 38.24 16.65 -3.42
C LEU A 127 38.06 17.37 -4.77
N TYR A 128 36.94 17.14 -5.48
CA TYR A 128 36.62 17.75 -6.78
C TYR A 128 35.21 18.37 -6.78
N PRO A 129 34.97 19.43 -5.97
CA PRO A 129 33.65 20.06 -5.82
C PRO A 129 33.02 20.48 -7.16
N GLU A 130 33.84 20.87 -8.15
CA GLU A 130 33.37 21.25 -9.48
C GLU A 130 32.65 20.13 -10.27
N LEU A 131 32.77 18.87 -9.85
CA LEU A 131 32.11 17.72 -10.49
C LEU A 131 30.84 17.27 -9.75
N VAL A 132 30.62 17.72 -8.51
CA VAL A 132 29.58 17.19 -7.63
C VAL A 132 28.64 18.24 -7.05
N ASP A 133 29.06 19.51 -6.97
CA ASP A 133 28.23 20.58 -6.41
C ASP A 133 26.91 20.72 -7.19
N ASP A 134 26.95 20.67 -8.53
CA ASP A 134 25.74 20.74 -9.38
C ASP A 134 24.80 19.53 -9.20
N LEU A 135 25.26 18.43 -8.58
CA LEU A 135 24.40 17.27 -8.28
C LEU A 135 23.53 17.50 -7.04
N GLU A 136 23.91 18.43 -6.14
CA GLU A 136 23.12 18.81 -4.95
C GLU A 136 21.71 19.27 -5.35
N ASP A 137 21.60 19.98 -6.48
CA ASP A 137 20.34 20.48 -7.03
C ASP A 137 19.33 19.36 -7.36
N TYR A 138 19.77 18.11 -7.54
CA TYR A 138 18.90 16.97 -7.88
C TYR A 138 18.40 16.20 -6.65
N TYR A 139 18.99 16.41 -5.46
CA TYR A 139 18.60 15.70 -4.23
C TYR A 139 17.68 16.52 -3.32
N SER A 140 17.42 17.77 -3.67
CA SER A 140 16.52 18.64 -2.92
C SER A 140 15.11 18.64 -3.54
N ALA A 141 14.09 18.62 -2.69
CA ALA A 141 12.74 18.98 -3.10
C ALA A 141 12.60 20.50 -2.95
N GLU A 142 12.36 21.22 -4.04
CA GLU A 142 12.13 22.66 -3.97
C GLU A 142 10.81 22.95 -3.23
N GLU A 143 10.91 23.43 -1.99
CA GLU A 143 9.75 23.86 -1.20
C GLU A 143 9.40 25.33 -1.49
N PHE A 144 8.34 25.55 -2.28
CA PHE A 144 7.83 26.91 -2.55
C PHE A 144 6.66 27.26 -1.62
N LEU A 145 6.85 28.30 -0.80
CA LEU A 145 5.78 28.94 -0.05
C LEU A 145 5.45 30.31 -0.66
N ASP A 146 4.99 30.42 -1.89
CA ASP A 146 4.81 31.74 -2.50
C ASP A 146 3.58 32.50 -1.98
N LEU A 147 3.75 33.81 -1.79
CA LEU A 147 2.63 34.74 -1.62
C LEU A 147 2.20 35.21 -3.00
N ASP A 148 0.91 35.10 -3.32
CA ASP A 148 0.27 35.87 -4.36
C ASP A 148 -0.17 37.23 -3.79
N PRO A 149 0.58 38.33 -4.07
CA PRO A 149 0.28 39.65 -3.53
C PRO A 149 -0.97 40.28 -4.16
N LEU A 150 -1.39 39.82 -5.34
CA LEU A 150 -2.49 40.40 -6.12
C LEU A 150 -3.83 39.73 -5.83
N MET A 151 -3.85 38.52 -5.25
CA MET A 151 -5.08 37.85 -4.81
C MET A 151 -5.95 38.82 -3.97
N PRO A 152 -7.21 39.08 -4.37
CA PRO A 152 -8.15 39.89 -3.59
C PRO A 152 -8.37 39.32 -2.19
N VAL A 153 -8.59 40.19 -1.20
CA VAL A 153 -8.83 39.73 0.20
C VAL A 153 -10.12 38.90 0.32
N SER A 154 -11.12 39.18 -0.53
CA SER A 154 -12.35 38.40 -0.65
C SER A 154 -12.10 36.99 -1.19
N GLU A 155 -11.15 36.83 -2.13
CA GLU A 155 -10.76 35.52 -2.63
C GLU A 155 -9.99 34.74 -1.57
N LEU A 156 -9.05 35.37 -0.87
CA LEU A 156 -8.33 34.74 0.24
C LEU A 156 -9.30 34.24 1.32
N GLN A 157 -10.32 35.04 1.66
CA GLN A 157 -11.36 34.66 2.61
C GLN A 157 -12.10 33.40 2.13
N ARG A 158 -12.53 33.36 0.87
CA ARG A 158 -13.19 32.20 0.27
C ARG A 158 -12.30 30.95 0.25
N VAL A 159 -11.00 31.09 0.00
CA VAL A 159 -10.05 29.98 0.06
C VAL A 159 -10.01 29.38 1.46
N ILE A 160 -9.98 30.21 2.50
CA ILE A 160 -10.00 29.72 3.88
C ILE A 160 -11.32 29.00 4.18
N GLU A 161 -12.45 29.57 3.79
CA GLU A 161 -13.78 28.95 3.98
C GLU A 161 -13.94 27.60 3.26
N GLN A 162 -13.31 27.44 2.10
CA GLN A 162 -13.45 26.22 1.29
C GLN A 162 -12.43 25.13 1.61
N ARG A 163 -11.21 25.50 2.04
CA ARG A 163 -10.09 24.57 2.22
C ARG A 163 -9.72 24.32 3.68
N TYR A 164 -10.17 25.18 4.58
CA TYR A 164 -9.85 25.15 6.00
C TYR A 164 -11.10 25.26 6.87
N ASP A 165 -12.26 24.81 6.36
CA ASP A 165 -13.51 24.68 7.12
C ASP A 165 -13.32 23.88 8.41
N TRP A 166 -12.50 22.82 8.38
CA TRP A 166 -12.09 22.05 9.55
C TRP A 166 -11.42 22.92 10.63
N ALA A 167 -10.62 23.93 10.25
CA ALA A 167 -9.96 24.82 11.20
C ALA A 167 -10.93 25.86 11.75
N LEU A 168 -11.93 26.26 10.95
CA LEU A 168 -12.98 27.20 11.34
C LEU A 168 -14.00 26.54 12.29
N ALA A 169 -14.22 25.22 12.16
CA ALA A 169 -15.11 24.43 12.99
C ALA A 169 -14.62 24.21 14.43
N ILE A 170 -13.32 24.44 14.70
CA ILE A 170 -12.74 24.28 16.04
C ILE A 170 -13.05 25.52 16.89
N ASP A 171 -13.69 25.32 18.05
CA ASP A 171 -13.88 26.37 19.04
C ASP A 171 -12.62 26.58 19.87
N PHE A 172 -11.77 27.49 19.42
CA PHE A 172 -10.56 27.87 20.15
C PHE A 172 -10.83 28.76 21.39
N SER A 173 -12.09 29.09 21.69
CA SER A 173 -12.46 29.81 22.93
C SER A 173 -12.73 28.87 24.11
N GLU A 174 -12.94 27.58 23.85
CA GLU A 174 -13.14 26.56 24.88
C GLU A 174 -11.88 26.35 25.75
N SER A 175 -12.09 26.03 27.02
CA SER A 175 -11.00 25.61 27.93
C SER A 175 -10.33 24.35 27.39
N GLY A 176 -9.01 24.19 27.52
CA GLY A 176 -8.30 23.04 26.92
C GLY A 176 -7.84 23.25 25.47
N ALA A 177 -8.60 23.98 24.64
CA ALA A 177 -8.36 24.05 23.19
C ALA A 177 -7.02 24.72 22.78
N LYS A 178 -6.36 25.42 23.71
CA LYS A 178 -5.07 26.13 23.52
C LYS A 178 -3.99 25.72 24.52
N GLU A 179 -4.19 24.62 25.23
CA GLU A 179 -3.26 24.15 26.27
C GLU A 179 -2.13 23.30 25.70
N THR A 180 -2.36 22.68 24.55
CA THR A 180 -1.33 21.92 23.85
C THR A 180 -0.50 22.83 22.94
N PHE A 181 0.82 22.77 23.05
CA PHE A 181 1.73 23.58 22.25
C PHE A 181 2.95 22.77 21.81
N TRP A 182 3.53 23.16 20.68
CA TRP A 182 4.79 22.60 20.23
C TRP A 182 5.94 23.45 20.75
N TYR A 183 7.01 22.84 21.23
CA TYR A 183 8.24 23.51 21.63
C TYR A 183 9.44 22.70 21.16
N ARG A 184 10.63 23.32 21.19
CA ARG A 184 11.87 22.61 20.93
C ARG A 184 12.49 22.18 22.25
N SER A 185 12.71 20.88 22.44
CA SER A 185 13.38 20.36 23.63
C SER A 185 14.84 20.79 23.65
N GLU A 186 15.35 21.19 24.83
CA GLU A 186 16.77 21.53 25.01
C GLU A 186 17.67 20.30 24.88
N GLU A 187 17.25 19.16 25.43
CA GLU A 187 18.02 17.90 25.38
C GLU A 187 18.17 17.38 23.95
N LYS A 188 17.08 17.41 23.17
CA LYS A 188 17.02 16.71 21.86
C LYS A 188 17.04 17.65 20.66
N MET A 189 16.87 18.95 20.86
CA MET A 189 16.77 19.96 19.80
C MET A 189 15.67 19.69 18.75
N GLU A 190 14.72 18.82 19.07
CA GLU A 190 13.59 18.38 18.24
C GLU A 190 12.26 19.00 18.69
N PRO A 191 11.27 19.13 17.80
CA PRO A 191 9.90 19.48 18.15
C PRO A 191 9.28 18.45 19.11
N ARG A 192 8.65 18.93 20.18
CA ARG A 192 7.91 18.14 21.17
C ARG A 192 6.54 18.76 21.40
N LEU A 193 5.57 17.91 21.74
CA LEU A 193 4.21 18.31 22.09
C LEU A 193 4.11 18.40 23.61
N GLY A 194 3.87 19.61 24.11
CA GLY A 194 3.72 19.92 25.53
C GLY A 194 2.31 20.34 25.89
N ASN A 195 1.98 20.29 27.17
CA ASN A 195 0.74 20.83 27.73
C ASN A 195 1.07 21.91 28.78
N THR A 196 0.36 23.03 28.73
CA THR A 196 0.65 24.22 29.55
C THR A 196 0.45 24.04 31.05
N GLU A 197 -0.28 23.01 31.49
CA GLU A 197 -0.39 22.67 32.91
C GLU A 197 0.84 21.92 33.44
N ARG A 198 1.50 21.17 32.56
CA ARG A 198 2.60 20.26 32.94
C ARG A 198 3.98 20.80 32.61
N GLU A 199 4.07 21.66 31.61
CA GLU A 199 5.35 22.11 31.07
C GLU A 199 5.46 23.64 31.03
N GLN A 200 6.60 24.14 31.51
CA GLN A 200 7.03 25.52 31.34
C GLN A 200 7.62 25.69 29.94
N GLY A 201 7.37 26.80 29.25
CA GLY A 201 7.87 26.99 27.87
C GLY A 201 6.84 27.44 26.84
N LYS A 202 5.59 27.74 27.25
CA LYS A 202 4.54 28.24 26.36
C LYS A 202 5.00 29.48 25.57
N GLU A 203 5.80 30.33 26.19
CA GLU A 203 6.41 31.51 25.58
C GLU A 203 7.41 31.19 24.45
N LYS A 204 7.94 29.97 24.40
CA LYS A 204 8.82 29.45 23.34
C LYS A 204 8.07 28.57 22.32
N GLN A 205 6.74 28.68 22.27
CA GLN A 205 5.91 27.90 21.36
C GLN A 205 6.34 28.07 19.90
N MET A 206 6.52 26.95 19.21
CA MET A 206 6.74 26.88 17.77
C MET A 206 5.46 27.22 16.99
N ALA A 207 5.62 27.80 15.81
CA ALA A 207 4.53 28.17 14.90
C ALA A 207 3.91 26.95 14.17
N LEU A 208 3.67 25.84 14.88
CA LEU A 208 3.14 24.59 14.34
C LEU A 208 1.62 24.41 14.58
N GLY A 209 0.99 25.32 15.32
CA GLY A 209 -0.46 25.33 15.54
C GLY A 209 -1.24 25.85 14.32
N VAL A 210 -1.24 25.11 13.22
CA VAL A 210 -1.83 25.55 11.93
C VAL A 210 -3.31 25.90 12.06
N GLY A 211 -4.12 25.05 12.70
CA GLY A 211 -5.56 25.31 12.87
C GLY A 211 -5.84 26.65 13.56
N TYR A 212 -5.16 26.91 14.68
CA TYR A 212 -5.30 28.17 15.40
C TYR A 212 -4.77 29.37 14.60
N ALA A 213 -3.64 29.21 13.90
CA ALA A 213 -3.09 30.27 13.05
C ALA A 213 -4.03 30.63 11.89
N VAL A 214 -4.67 29.63 11.25
CA VAL A 214 -5.69 29.85 10.22
C VAL A 214 -6.90 30.54 10.79
N ARG A 215 -7.45 30.07 11.92
CA ARG A 215 -8.61 30.70 12.57
C ARG A 215 -8.34 32.17 12.91
N LYS A 216 -7.20 32.45 13.55
CA LYS A 216 -6.78 33.81 13.88
C LYS A 216 -6.61 34.68 12.63
N CYS A 217 -6.05 34.12 11.55
CA CYS A 217 -5.93 34.80 10.27
C CYS A 217 -7.29 35.13 9.68
N TYR A 218 -8.23 34.18 9.72
CA TYR A 218 -9.58 34.34 9.20
C TYR A 218 -10.35 35.42 9.94
N ASP A 219 -10.30 35.44 11.26
CA ASP A 219 -10.99 36.45 12.08
C ASP A 219 -10.49 37.87 11.74
N GLN A 220 -9.18 38.07 11.68
CA GLN A 220 -8.58 39.36 11.30
C GLN A 220 -8.83 39.73 9.83
N LEU A 221 -8.85 38.73 8.94
CA LEU A 221 -9.16 38.94 7.53
C LEU A 221 -10.62 39.36 7.36
N CYS A 222 -11.57 38.76 8.07
CA CYS A 222 -12.99 39.12 8.03
C CYS A 222 -13.21 40.58 8.45
N GLU A 223 -12.56 41.02 9.53
CA GLU A 223 -12.58 42.41 9.96
C GLU A 223 -11.99 43.35 8.90
N TYR A 224 -10.86 42.96 8.29
CA TYR A 224 -10.19 43.74 7.25
C TYR A 224 -11.02 43.84 5.97
N VAL A 225 -11.63 42.74 5.51
CA VAL A 225 -12.48 42.68 4.31
C VAL A 225 -13.70 43.59 4.47
N ARG A 226 -14.31 43.66 5.66
CA ARG A 226 -15.44 44.57 5.94
C ARG A 226 -15.06 46.04 5.76
N ALA A 227 -13.85 46.41 6.14
CA ALA A 227 -13.36 47.78 6.01
C ALA A 227 -12.82 48.10 4.60
N TYR A 228 -12.20 47.12 3.93
CA TYR A 228 -11.48 47.30 2.68
C TYR A 228 -11.71 46.14 1.69
N PRO A 229 -12.92 45.97 1.13
CA PRO A 229 -13.27 44.80 0.31
C PRO A 229 -12.48 44.71 -1.01
N GLU A 230 -12.12 45.86 -1.59
CA GLU A 230 -11.37 45.96 -2.86
C GLU A 230 -9.85 45.86 -2.69
N HIS A 231 -9.39 45.51 -1.49
CA HIS A 231 -7.95 45.37 -1.22
C HIS A 231 -7.39 44.04 -1.70
N THR A 232 -6.09 44.04 -1.97
CA THR A 232 -5.35 42.82 -2.27
C THR A 232 -4.67 42.28 -1.02
N THR A 233 -4.28 41.01 -1.08
CA THR A 233 -3.55 40.33 -0.02
C THR A 233 -2.29 41.09 0.38
N ALA A 234 -1.59 41.76 -0.55
CA ALA A 234 -0.45 42.61 -0.22
C ALA A 234 -0.78 43.73 0.77
N ARG A 235 -1.90 44.43 0.60
CA ARG A 235 -2.32 45.51 1.54
C ARG A 235 -2.71 44.93 2.90
N PHE A 236 -3.34 43.76 2.92
CA PHE A 236 -3.61 43.03 4.16
C PHE A 236 -2.31 42.61 4.86
N MET A 237 -1.27 42.19 4.12
CA MET A 237 0.04 41.83 4.68
C MET A 237 0.80 43.01 5.26
N VAL A 238 0.62 44.21 4.73
CA VAL A 238 1.17 45.44 5.32
C VAL A 238 0.46 45.77 6.64
N ALA A 239 -0.86 45.59 6.70
CA ALA A 239 -1.64 45.83 7.91
C ALA A 239 -1.42 44.75 9.00
N GLN A 240 -1.21 43.49 8.61
CA GLN A 240 -1.04 42.35 9.50
C GLN A 240 0.21 41.50 9.14
N PRO A 241 1.42 42.05 9.31
CA PRO A 241 2.66 41.38 8.86
C PRO A 241 2.94 40.04 9.56
N LYS A 242 2.45 39.87 10.80
CA LYS A 242 2.58 38.62 11.57
C LYS A 242 1.83 37.45 10.95
N LEU A 243 0.84 37.70 10.08
CA LEU A 243 0.07 36.66 9.40
C LEU A 243 0.70 36.20 8.07
N ARG A 244 1.81 36.81 7.64
CA ARG A 244 2.44 36.51 6.35
C ARG A 244 2.76 35.04 6.16
N GLY A 245 3.30 34.37 7.19
CA GLY A 245 3.65 32.95 7.11
C GLY A 245 2.43 32.05 6.85
N ILE A 246 1.32 32.30 7.55
CA ILE A 246 0.12 31.47 7.39
C ILE A 246 -0.61 31.77 6.08
N VAL A 247 -0.61 33.02 5.60
CA VAL A 247 -1.20 33.37 4.30
C VAL A 247 -0.41 32.76 3.14
N ARG A 248 0.92 32.79 3.18
CA ARG A 248 1.78 32.07 2.21
C ARG A 248 1.39 30.59 2.17
N ARG A 249 1.30 29.94 3.33
CA ARG A 249 0.85 28.54 3.43
C ARG A 249 -0.53 28.32 2.83
N ILE A 250 -1.53 29.14 3.18
CA ILE A 250 -2.91 29.01 2.65
C ILE A 250 -2.92 29.11 1.13
N GLN A 251 -2.23 30.10 0.56
CA GLN A 251 -2.18 30.30 -0.89
C GLN A 251 -1.42 29.19 -1.61
N SER A 252 -0.27 28.76 -1.07
CA SER A 252 0.51 27.67 -1.65
C SER A 252 -0.26 26.35 -1.62
N MET A 253 -0.86 25.99 -0.48
CA MET A 253 -1.66 24.76 -0.35
C MET A 253 -2.91 24.77 -1.23
N ASN A 254 -3.49 25.94 -1.52
CA ASN A 254 -4.64 26.04 -2.41
C ASN A 254 -4.30 25.70 -3.89
N ARG A 255 -3.04 25.84 -4.31
CA ARG A 255 -2.58 25.48 -5.66
C ARG A 255 -2.49 23.97 -5.87
N PHE A 256 -2.33 23.20 -4.79
CA PHE A 256 -2.33 21.75 -4.87
C PHE A 256 -3.77 21.22 -4.92
N ARG A 257 -4.02 20.27 -5.83
CA ARG A 257 -5.28 19.50 -5.79
C ARG A 257 -5.38 18.81 -4.44
N ARG A 258 -6.62 18.69 -3.95
CA ARG A 258 -7.04 18.07 -2.68
C ARG A 258 -6.03 16.98 -2.28
N VAL A 259 -5.34 17.17 -1.15
CA VAL A 259 -4.31 16.24 -0.67
C VAL A 259 -4.95 14.86 -0.56
N THR A 260 -4.72 14.01 -1.55
CA THR A 260 -5.10 12.59 -1.50
C THR A 260 -4.14 11.90 -0.55
N MET A 261 -4.66 10.94 0.22
CA MET A 261 -3.80 10.18 1.10
C MET A 261 -3.01 9.19 0.25
N HIS A 262 -1.68 9.28 0.28
CA HIS A 262 -0.82 8.24 -0.26
C HIS A 262 -0.65 7.14 0.78
N VAL A 263 -1.03 5.91 0.42
CA VAL A 263 -0.89 4.74 1.29
C VAL A 263 -0.02 3.71 0.59
N SER A 264 0.91 3.09 1.34
CA SER A 264 1.74 2.03 0.79
C SER A 264 0.90 0.79 0.45
N MET A 265 1.28 0.06 -0.60
CA MET A 265 0.58 -1.18 -0.97
C MET A 265 0.53 -2.22 0.16
N ASN A 266 1.57 -2.29 0.98
CA ASN A 266 1.63 -3.23 2.10
C ASN A 266 0.65 -2.84 3.20
N GLU A 267 0.55 -1.55 3.49
CA GLU A 267 -0.37 -1.01 4.48
C GLU A 267 -1.83 -1.15 4.03
N LEU A 268 -2.14 -0.80 2.78
CA LEU A 268 -3.47 -1.01 2.20
C LEU A 268 -3.85 -2.50 2.23
N LYS A 269 -2.93 -3.40 1.88
CA LYS A 269 -3.17 -4.85 1.95
C LYS A 269 -3.49 -5.31 3.37
N ALA A 270 -2.74 -4.83 4.37
CA ALA A 270 -2.96 -5.18 5.75
C ALA A 270 -4.32 -4.65 6.25
N ALA A 271 -4.66 -3.40 5.93
CA ALA A 271 -5.94 -2.79 6.26
C ALA A 271 -7.12 -3.54 5.63
N LEU A 272 -7.05 -3.88 4.35
CA LEU A 272 -8.08 -4.65 3.65
C LEU A 272 -8.28 -6.04 4.27
N ARG A 273 -7.19 -6.75 4.62
CA ARG A 273 -7.29 -8.06 5.29
C ARG A 273 -8.06 -7.98 6.60
N ARG A 274 -7.70 -7.01 7.46
CA ARG A 274 -8.42 -6.78 8.73
C ARG A 274 -9.89 -6.42 8.49
N CYS A 275 -10.16 -5.57 7.50
CA CYS A 275 -11.52 -5.18 7.13
C CYS A 275 -12.38 -6.41 6.75
N PHE A 276 -11.91 -7.26 5.84
CA PHE A 276 -12.66 -8.45 5.43
C PHE A 276 -12.75 -9.52 6.54
N GLU A 277 -11.72 -9.66 7.36
CA GLU A 277 -11.75 -10.52 8.54
C GLU A 277 -12.85 -10.07 9.51
N ALA A 278 -12.95 -8.76 9.77
CA ALA A 278 -13.99 -8.17 10.61
C ALA A 278 -15.40 -8.35 10.05
N THR A 279 -15.56 -8.43 8.73
CA THR A 279 -16.86 -8.71 8.09
C THR A 279 -17.20 -10.20 8.02
N GLY A 280 -16.38 -11.07 8.62
CA GLY A 280 -16.66 -12.51 8.74
C GLY A 280 -16.40 -13.32 7.48
N TYR A 281 -15.54 -12.83 6.58
CA TYR A 281 -15.01 -13.66 5.50
C TYR A 281 -14.15 -14.79 6.09
N PHE A 282 -14.18 -15.96 5.46
CA PHE A 282 -13.37 -17.10 5.89
C PHE A 282 -11.87 -16.85 5.66
N VAL A 283 -11.04 -17.50 6.48
CA VAL A 283 -9.59 -17.58 6.25
C VAL A 283 -9.31 -18.16 4.86
N GLY A 284 -8.42 -17.52 4.11
CA GLY A 284 -8.21 -17.73 2.68
C GLY A 284 -8.98 -16.72 1.84
N ASN A 285 -10.29 -16.59 2.07
CA ASN A 285 -11.16 -15.74 1.27
C ASN A 285 -10.92 -14.25 1.53
N TYR A 286 -10.69 -13.83 2.78
CA TYR A 286 -10.39 -12.42 3.04
C TYR A 286 -9.01 -12.02 2.48
N GLU A 287 -8.02 -12.92 2.45
CA GLU A 287 -6.75 -12.63 1.77
C GLU A 287 -6.93 -12.50 0.26
N ASP A 288 -7.75 -13.37 -0.34
CA ASP A 288 -8.06 -13.31 -1.76
C ASP A 288 -8.83 -12.04 -2.11
N ALA A 289 -9.86 -11.67 -1.33
CA ALA A 289 -10.61 -10.43 -1.51
C ALA A 289 -9.68 -9.19 -1.46
N ALA A 290 -8.81 -9.12 -0.44
CA ALA A 290 -7.82 -8.05 -0.33
C ALA A 290 -6.86 -8.02 -1.53
N ASN A 291 -6.40 -9.18 -2.00
CA ASN A 291 -5.53 -9.28 -3.18
C ASN A 291 -6.26 -8.91 -4.48
N MET A 292 -7.55 -9.22 -4.62
CA MET A 292 -8.36 -8.86 -5.79
C MET A 292 -8.46 -7.35 -5.92
N ILE A 293 -8.82 -6.65 -4.83
CA ILE A 293 -8.93 -5.19 -4.80
C ILE A 293 -7.58 -4.54 -5.08
N LEU A 294 -6.55 -4.94 -4.34
CA LEU A 294 -5.21 -4.37 -4.49
C LEU A 294 -4.66 -4.61 -5.91
N TRP A 295 -4.92 -5.78 -6.50
CA TRP A 295 -4.48 -6.05 -7.86
C TRP A 295 -5.21 -5.17 -8.88
N LEU A 296 -6.53 -5.00 -8.77
CA LEU A 296 -7.26 -4.10 -9.67
C LEU A 296 -6.72 -2.67 -9.56
N GLU A 297 -6.49 -2.18 -8.34
CA GLU A 297 -5.97 -0.83 -8.12
C GLU A 297 -4.57 -0.66 -8.70
N LYS A 298 -3.66 -1.58 -8.36
CA LYS A 298 -2.29 -1.59 -8.86
C LYS A 298 -2.19 -1.53 -10.38
N HIS A 299 -3.15 -2.11 -11.10
CA HIS A 299 -3.10 -2.20 -12.56
C HIS A 299 -4.03 -1.19 -13.25
N GLY A 300 -4.48 -0.14 -12.54
CA GLY A 300 -5.30 0.93 -13.12
C GLY A 300 -6.71 0.51 -13.53
N LEU A 301 -7.24 -0.55 -12.90
CA LEU A 301 -8.58 -1.10 -13.15
C LEU A 301 -9.61 -0.63 -12.11
N GLY A 302 -9.22 0.22 -11.15
CA GLY A 302 -10.08 0.89 -10.18
C GLY A 302 -10.60 -0.04 -9.08
N GLY A 303 -9.70 -0.74 -8.39
CA GLY A 303 -10.06 -1.67 -7.32
C GLY A 303 -10.73 -1.00 -6.14
N LEU A 304 -10.28 0.19 -5.74
CA LEU A 304 -10.85 0.97 -4.64
C LEU A 304 -12.25 1.49 -4.97
N LYS A 305 -12.47 1.92 -6.20
CA LYS A 305 -13.80 2.32 -6.68
C LYS A 305 -14.79 1.16 -6.71
N GLU A 306 -14.33 -0.05 -7.07
CA GLU A 306 -15.19 -1.24 -6.98
C GLU A 306 -15.42 -1.67 -5.51
N LEU A 307 -14.44 -1.45 -4.62
CA LEU A 307 -14.61 -1.68 -3.19
C LEU A 307 -15.67 -0.76 -2.60
N GLU A 308 -15.66 0.54 -2.90
CA GLU A 308 -16.72 1.48 -2.45
C GLU A 308 -18.12 0.98 -2.77
N ARG A 309 -18.31 0.41 -3.96
CA ARG A 309 -19.58 -0.20 -4.38
C ARG A 309 -19.88 -1.52 -3.66
N ALA A 310 -18.87 -2.23 -3.20
CA ALA A 310 -19.00 -3.50 -2.50
C ALA A 310 -19.25 -3.31 -0.99
N LEU A 311 -18.74 -2.23 -0.38
CA LEU A 311 -18.80 -1.96 1.07
C LEU A 311 -20.18 -2.18 1.71
N PRO A 312 -21.31 -1.75 1.11
CA PRO A 312 -22.63 -1.99 1.71
C PRO A 312 -23.01 -3.47 1.84
N PHE A 313 -22.35 -4.36 1.08
CA PHE A 313 -22.72 -5.77 0.96
C PHE A 313 -21.79 -6.72 1.69
N ILE A 314 -20.52 -6.34 1.93
CA ILE A 314 -19.49 -7.26 2.46
C ILE A 314 -19.81 -7.80 3.85
N GLY A 315 -20.49 -7.03 4.71
CA GLY A 315 -20.94 -7.51 6.02
C GLY A 315 -22.18 -8.42 5.96
N VAL A 316 -23.09 -8.15 5.01
CA VAL A 316 -24.35 -8.88 4.85
C VAL A 316 -24.13 -10.25 4.18
N ASP A 317 -23.08 -10.37 3.37
CA ASP A 317 -22.72 -11.61 2.68
C ASP A 317 -22.41 -12.80 3.59
N ARG A 318 -22.14 -12.55 4.88
CA ARG A 318 -21.95 -13.59 5.91
C ARG A 318 -23.25 -14.35 6.20
N ASP A 319 -24.39 -13.68 6.14
CA ASP A 319 -25.69 -14.25 6.49
C ASP A 319 -26.37 -14.95 5.30
N LYS A 320 -25.81 -14.82 4.10
CA LYS A 320 -26.32 -15.43 2.88
C LYS A 320 -25.89 -16.91 2.76
N PRO A 321 -26.72 -17.77 2.13
CA PRO A 321 -26.35 -19.16 1.85
C PRO A 321 -25.05 -19.27 1.04
N LEU A 322 -24.26 -20.31 1.29
CA LEU A 322 -23.06 -20.61 0.50
C LEU A 322 -23.43 -20.99 -0.94
N SER A 323 -22.50 -20.76 -1.88
CA SER A 323 -22.70 -21.08 -3.29
C SER A 323 -22.99 -22.57 -3.49
N THR A 324 -23.94 -22.88 -4.37
CA THR A 324 -24.36 -24.26 -4.68
C THR A 324 -24.29 -24.52 -6.18
N VAL A 325 -23.82 -25.71 -6.57
CA VAL A 325 -23.88 -26.17 -7.96
C VAL A 325 -25.32 -26.61 -8.25
N VAL A 326 -25.99 -25.92 -9.16
CA VAL A 326 -27.40 -26.20 -9.54
C VAL A 326 -27.51 -27.11 -10.77
N TYR A 327 -26.46 -27.13 -11.60
CA TYR A 327 -26.35 -28.00 -12.76
C TYR A 327 -24.88 -28.34 -13.00
N GLU A 328 -24.60 -29.57 -13.41
CA GLU A 328 -23.25 -30.00 -13.75
C GLU A 328 -23.27 -31.14 -14.79
N ASP A 329 -22.48 -30.99 -15.84
CA ASP A 329 -22.08 -32.05 -16.77
C ASP A 329 -20.54 -32.10 -16.91
N SER A 330 -20.02 -32.90 -17.85
CA SER A 330 -18.58 -33.06 -18.06
C SER A 330 -17.87 -31.77 -18.48
N THR A 331 -18.55 -30.87 -19.18
CA THR A 331 -17.99 -29.65 -19.77
C THR A 331 -18.56 -28.37 -19.17
N SER A 332 -19.71 -28.43 -18.50
CA SER A 332 -20.44 -27.25 -18.05
C SER A 332 -20.88 -27.38 -16.61
N ALA A 333 -20.94 -26.25 -15.89
CA ALA A 333 -21.58 -26.17 -14.60
C ALA A 333 -22.28 -24.82 -14.40
N ILE A 334 -23.35 -24.83 -13.62
CA ILE A 334 -24.05 -23.63 -13.21
C ILE A 334 -23.99 -23.56 -11.68
N ILE A 335 -23.52 -22.43 -11.16
CA ILE A 335 -23.38 -22.15 -9.73
C ILE A 335 -24.33 -21.02 -9.37
N ASP A 336 -25.16 -21.21 -8.35
CA ASP A 336 -25.91 -20.12 -7.73
C ASP A 336 -25.10 -19.58 -6.54
N SER A 337 -24.79 -18.28 -6.54
CA SER A 337 -24.09 -17.60 -5.44
C SER A 337 -25.01 -16.99 -4.40
N HIS A 338 -26.34 -17.14 -4.53
CA HIS A 338 -27.33 -16.66 -3.56
C HIS A 338 -27.19 -15.18 -3.23
N GLY A 339 -26.82 -14.37 -4.24
CA GLY A 339 -26.65 -12.93 -4.09
C GLY A 339 -25.34 -12.52 -3.43
N ARG A 340 -24.32 -13.39 -3.29
CA ARG A 340 -23.02 -13.04 -2.70
C ARG A 340 -22.09 -12.32 -3.69
N SER A 341 -21.12 -11.59 -3.15
CA SER A 341 -20.07 -10.93 -3.92
C SER A 341 -19.14 -11.94 -4.58
N ALA A 342 -18.65 -11.61 -5.78
CA ALA A 342 -17.55 -12.31 -6.42
C ALA A 342 -16.31 -12.39 -5.52
N LEU A 343 -16.10 -11.42 -4.61
CA LEU A 343 -15.03 -11.46 -3.61
C LEU A 343 -15.09 -12.71 -2.72
N ASN A 344 -16.27 -13.33 -2.56
CA ASN A 344 -16.47 -14.53 -1.74
C ASN A 344 -16.35 -15.83 -2.52
N CYS A 345 -16.89 -15.89 -3.73
CA CYS A 345 -17.18 -17.15 -4.42
C CYS A 345 -16.40 -17.37 -5.73
N ILE A 346 -15.76 -16.32 -6.27
CA ILE A 346 -15.28 -16.40 -7.65
C ILE A 346 -14.06 -17.32 -7.82
N ALA A 347 -13.17 -17.35 -6.83
CA ALA A 347 -11.97 -18.19 -6.88
C ALA A 347 -12.33 -19.67 -7.03
N ALA A 348 -13.26 -20.17 -6.20
CA ALA A 348 -13.75 -21.55 -6.27
C ALA A 348 -14.46 -21.86 -7.60
N SER A 349 -15.22 -20.91 -8.14
CA SER A 349 -15.90 -21.07 -9.43
C SER A 349 -14.92 -21.19 -10.61
N VAL A 350 -13.85 -20.38 -10.58
CA VAL A 350 -12.76 -20.43 -11.56
C VAL A 350 -11.96 -21.73 -11.43
N ASP A 351 -11.69 -22.19 -10.21
CA ASP A 351 -11.00 -23.46 -9.97
C ASP A 351 -11.84 -24.66 -10.46
N LEU A 352 -13.18 -24.64 -10.32
CA LEU A 352 -14.05 -25.66 -10.90
C LEU A 352 -13.98 -25.65 -12.44
N ALA A 353 -14.05 -24.47 -13.05
CA ALA A 353 -13.93 -24.32 -14.51
C ALA A 353 -12.58 -24.83 -15.01
N HIS A 354 -11.51 -24.54 -14.28
CA HIS A 354 -10.16 -25.05 -14.55
C HIS A 354 -10.13 -26.57 -14.46
N ALA A 355 -10.59 -27.17 -13.37
CA ALA A 355 -10.57 -28.63 -13.18
C ALA A 355 -11.28 -29.36 -14.34
N LYS A 356 -12.48 -28.90 -14.70
CA LYS A 356 -13.22 -29.46 -15.86
C LYS A 356 -12.49 -29.29 -17.19
N ALA A 357 -11.84 -28.15 -17.41
CA ALA A 357 -11.08 -27.90 -18.63
C ALA A 357 -9.83 -28.78 -18.75
N LEU A 358 -9.25 -29.24 -17.64
CA LEU A 358 -8.16 -30.22 -17.66
C LEU A 358 -8.66 -31.61 -18.07
N GLU A 359 -9.86 -31.99 -17.63
CA GLU A 359 -10.46 -33.29 -17.95
C GLU A 359 -10.96 -33.35 -19.40
N CYS A 360 -11.70 -32.32 -19.83
CA CYS A 360 -12.42 -32.34 -21.12
C CYS A 360 -11.79 -31.46 -22.21
N GLY A 361 -10.76 -30.67 -21.90
CA GLY A 361 -10.09 -29.76 -22.82
C GLY A 361 -10.68 -28.35 -22.88
N ILE A 362 -11.98 -28.21 -22.67
CA ILE A 362 -12.71 -26.94 -22.54
C ILE A 362 -13.84 -27.11 -21.53
N ALA A 363 -14.09 -26.07 -20.74
CA ALA A 363 -15.21 -26.05 -19.83
C ALA A 363 -15.82 -24.66 -19.68
N THR A 364 -17.12 -24.61 -19.41
CA THR A 364 -17.88 -23.38 -19.18
C THR A 364 -18.55 -23.43 -17.81
N VAL A 365 -18.29 -22.44 -16.97
CA VAL A 365 -18.97 -22.30 -15.68
C VAL A 365 -19.72 -20.97 -15.65
N THR A 366 -21.02 -21.03 -15.38
CA THR A 366 -21.85 -19.83 -15.23
C THR A 366 -22.22 -19.64 -13.77
N VAL A 367 -21.92 -18.46 -13.22
CA VAL A 367 -22.21 -18.09 -11.83
C VAL A 367 -23.39 -17.11 -11.81
N HIS A 368 -24.56 -17.53 -11.36
CA HIS A 368 -25.74 -16.69 -11.20
C HIS A 368 -25.78 -16.02 -9.83
N ASN A 369 -26.62 -14.99 -9.73
CA ASN A 369 -26.89 -14.21 -8.51
C ASN A 369 -25.59 -13.74 -7.85
N CYS A 370 -24.66 -13.22 -8.65
CA CYS A 370 -23.36 -12.75 -8.20
C CYS A 370 -23.14 -11.27 -8.56
N HIS A 371 -22.61 -10.50 -7.61
CA HIS A 371 -22.30 -9.07 -7.79
C HIS A 371 -20.79 -8.77 -7.67
N ASN A 372 -20.38 -7.54 -8.00
CA ASN A 372 -18.96 -7.11 -8.08
C ASN A 372 -18.05 -8.00 -8.96
N ARG A 373 -18.57 -8.50 -10.08
CA ARG A 373 -17.90 -9.52 -10.93
C ARG A 373 -16.56 -9.09 -11.53
N LYS A 374 -16.25 -7.79 -11.58
CA LYS A 374 -14.95 -7.26 -12.07
C LYS A 374 -13.74 -7.82 -11.30
N PHE A 375 -13.93 -8.25 -10.05
CA PHE A 375 -12.87 -8.90 -9.26
C PHE A 375 -12.37 -10.23 -9.86
N ILE A 376 -13.09 -10.81 -10.83
CA ILE A 376 -12.63 -12.00 -11.58
C ILE A 376 -11.29 -11.77 -12.28
N LEU A 377 -10.94 -10.53 -12.66
CA LEU A 377 -9.70 -10.21 -13.39
C LEU A 377 -8.44 -10.73 -12.67
N LYS A 378 -8.44 -10.71 -11.33
CA LYS A 378 -7.35 -11.28 -10.55
C LYS A 378 -7.35 -12.81 -10.61
N ALA A 379 -8.52 -13.45 -10.52
CA ALA A 379 -8.62 -14.91 -10.64
C ALA A 379 -8.17 -15.41 -12.02
N LEU A 380 -8.54 -14.70 -13.10
CA LEU A 380 -8.03 -14.98 -14.45
C LEU A 380 -6.50 -14.94 -14.49
N THR A 381 -5.91 -13.90 -13.90
CA THR A 381 -4.45 -13.74 -13.84
C THR A 381 -3.75 -14.94 -13.19
N ASP A 382 -4.34 -15.51 -12.16
CA ASP A 382 -3.78 -16.69 -11.49
C ASP A 382 -3.89 -17.94 -12.37
N CYS A 383 -4.99 -18.11 -13.12
CA CYS A 383 -5.15 -19.20 -14.09
C CYS A 383 -4.18 -19.10 -15.28
N GLY A 384 -4.01 -17.90 -15.86
CA GLY A 384 -3.05 -17.68 -16.94
C GLY A 384 -1.64 -18.10 -16.53
N ARG A 385 -1.23 -17.75 -15.30
CA ARG A 385 0.07 -18.15 -14.74
C ARG A 385 0.20 -19.65 -14.48
N ARG A 386 -0.91 -20.36 -14.27
CA ARG A 386 -0.96 -21.83 -14.18
C ARG A 386 -0.95 -22.51 -15.56
N GLY A 387 -0.87 -21.74 -16.65
CA GLY A 387 -0.76 -22.28 -18.02
C GLY A 387 -2.10 -22.56 -18.68
N ILE A 388 -3.17 -21.87 -18.28
CA ILE A 388 -4.52 -22.11 -18.82
C ILE A 388 -5.11 -20.84 -19.41
N SER A 389 -5.72 -20.99 -20.58
CA SER A 389 -6.44 -19.90 -21.24
C SER A 389 -7.82 -19.78 -20.62
N VAL A 390 -8.18 -18.57 -20.18
CA VAL A 390 -9.48 -18.31 -19.54
C VAL A 390 -10.07 -17.01 -20.09
N ALA A 391 -11.36 -17.04 -20.40
CA ALA A 391 -12.17 -15.88 -20.73
C ALA A 391 -13.34 -15.73 -19.75
N ALA A 392 -13.75 -14.50 -19.51
CA ALA A 392 -14.90 -14.17 -18.69
C ALA A 392 -15.78 -13.14 -19.40
N TYR A 393 -17.10 -13.27 -19.22
CA TYR A 393 -18.11 -12.36 -19.73
C TYR A 393 -19.18 -12.10 -18.68
N TRP A 394 -19.59 -10.84 -18.53
CA TRP A 394 -20.72 -10.47 -17.68
C TRP A 394 -21.36 -9.15 -18.11
N GLN A 395 -22.59 -8.92 -17.62
CA GLN A 395 -23.34 -7.69 -17.84
C GLN A 395 -23.59 -6.94 -16.52
N ASN A 396 -23.82 -5.64 -16.63
CA ASN A 396 -24.12 -4.73 -15.52
C ASN A 396 -25.22 -3.73 -15.91
N GLY A 397 -26.11 -3.39 -14.98
CA GLY A 397 -27.09 -2.29 -15.16
C GLY A 397 -28.52 -2.75 -15.47
N LYS A 398 -29.49 -1.84 -15.24
CA LYS A 398 -30.94 -2.08 -15.46
C LYS A 398 -31.51 -1.33 -16.67
N GLN A 399 -31.18 -0.05 -16.83
CA GLN A 399 -31.69 0.81 -17.91
C GLN A 399 -30.67 1.01 -19.04
N SER A 400 -29.38 0.97 -18.70
CA SER A 400 -28.26 1.05 -19.63
C SER A 400 -27.34 -0.10 -19.25
N VAL A 401 -27.23 -1.09 -20.14
CA VAL A 401 -26.45 -2.31 -19.88
C VAL A 401 -25.01 -2.07 -20.33
N THR A 402 -24.06 -2.32 -19.43
CA THR A 402 -22.64 -2.38 -19.75
C THR A 402 -22.23 -3.84 -19.85
N GLU A 403 -21.70 -4.23 -21.00
CA GLU A 403 -21.08 -5.53 -21.22
C GLU A 403 -19.60 -5.45 -20.87
N HIS A 404 -19.09 -6.55 -20.32
CA HIS A 404 -17.70 -6.66 -19.94
C HIS A 404 -17.13 -8.00 -20.42
N THR A 405 -15.92 -7.96 -20.96
CA THR A 405 -15.16 -9.16 -21.33
C THR A 405 -13.75 -9.06 -20.80
N ALA A 406 -13.23 -10.19 -20.34
CA ALA A 406 -11.81 -10.33 -20.06
C ALA A 406 -11.28 -11.65 -20.59
N ALA A 407 -10.01 -11.68 -20.98
CA ALA A 407 -9.35 -12.90 -21.37
C ALA A 407 -7.87 -12.87 -21.02
N ILE A 408 -7.33 -14.05 -20.76
CA ILE A 408 -5.91 -14.29 -20.56
C ILE A 408 -5.52 -15.59 -21.25
N LYS A 409 -4.35 -15.57 -21.89
CA LYS A 409 -3.78 -16.75 -22.54
C LYS A 409 -3.03 -17.61 -21.52
N ALA A 410 -2.93 -18.90 -21.82
CA ALA A 410 -2.04 -19.81 -21.12
C ALA A 410 -0.60 -19.26 -21.05
N GLY A 411 -0.04 -19.20 -19.85
CA GLY A 411 1.30 -18.69 -19.57
C GLY A 411 1.43 -17.16 -19.57
N ALA A 412 0.39 -16.42 -19.96
CA ALA A 412 0.43 -14.97 -19.96
C ALA A 412 0.38 -14.42 -18.52
N ARG A 413 1.03 -13.27 -18.33
CA ARG A 413 1.18 -12.65 -17.00
C ARG A 413 0.01 -11.75 -16.62
N TYR A 414 -0.68 -11.18 -17.60
CA TYR A 414 -1.75 -10.20 -17.43
C TYR A 414 -2.89 -10.43 -18.44
N PRO A 415 -4.15 -10.17 -18.05
CA PRO A 415 -5.31 -10.28 -18.93
C PRO A 415 -5.48 -9.03 -19.79
N SER A 416 -6.24 -9.15 -20.87
CA SER A 416 -6.92 -8.02 -21.52
C SER A 416 -8.33 -7.87 -20.98
N TYR A 417 -8.81 -6.63 -20.88
CA TYR A 417 -10.15 -6.28 -20.39
C TYR A 417 -10.83 -5.28 -21.33
N SER A 418 -12.13 -5.45 -21.56
CA SER A 418 -12.94 -4.52 -22.33
C SER A 418 -14.29 -4.30 -21.68
N GLU A 419 -14.84 -3.09 -21.81
CA GLU A 419 -16.21 -2.75 -21.42
C GLU A 419 -16.87 -1.87 -22.48
N ALA A 420 -18.17 -2.07 -22.74
CA ALA A 420 -18.93 -1.27 -23.70
C ALA A 420 -20.40 -1.11 -23.27
N LEU A 421 -21.03 0.00 -23.66
CA LEU A 421 -22.48 0.18 -23.49
C LEU A 421 -23.22 -0.51 -24.64
N THR A 422 -24.22 -1.32 -24.33
CA THR A 422 -25.05 -2.01 -25.32
C THR A 422 -26.45 -1.40 -25.41
N ASN A 423 -27.09 -1.57 -26.57
CA ASN A 423 -28.49 -1.21 -26.82
C ASN A 423 -29.44 -2.41 -26.68
N LEU A 424 -28.94 -3.57 -26.25
CA LEU A 424 -29.74 -4.79 -26.09
C LEU A 424 -30.63 -4.70 -24.84
N ASP A 425 -31.83 -5.27 -24.95
CA ASP A 425 -32.76 -5.38 -23.83
C ASP A 425 -32.20 -6.32 -22.76
N ALA A 426 -32.26 -5.88 -21.50
CA ALA A 426 -31.69 -6.61 -20.39
C ALA A 426 -32.58 -7.82 -20.01
N ASN A 427 -32.11 -9.05 -20.24
CA ASN A 427 -32.75 -10.26 -19.71
C ASN A 427 -32.54 -10.35 -18.19
N GLU A 428 -33.56 -10.73 -17.40
CA GLU A 428 -33.46 -10.76 -15.94
C GLU A 428 -32.41 -11.76 -15.44
N ASP A 429 -32.30 -12.92 -16.08
CA ASP A 429 -31.41 -14.02 -15.68
C ASP A 429 -29.92 -13.74 -15.95
N ASP A 430 -29.61 -12.93 -16.98
CA ASP A 430 -28.25 -12.62 -17.41
C ASP A 430 -27.64 -11.43 -16.63
N ARG A 431 -28.47 -10.61 -15.97
CA ARG A 431 -28.03 -9.39 -15.25
C ARG A 431 -27.10 -9.64 -14.07
N GLN A 432 -27.22 -10.81 -13.44
CA GLN A 432 -26.37 -11.21 -12.31
C GLN A 432 -25.57 -12.48 -12.60
N ALA A 433 -25.40 -12.79 -13.89
CA ALA A 433 -24.59 -13.91 -14.34
C ALA A 433 -23.15 -13.48 -14.65
N LEU A 434 -22.23 -14.40 -14.42
CA LEU A 434 -20.83 -14.32 -14.85
C LEU A 434 -20.48 -15.64 -15.52
N THR A 435 -20.17 -15.60 -16.81
CA THR A 435 -19.75 -16.77 -17.56
C THR A 435 -18.24 -16.83 -17.61
N ILE A 436 -17.69 -18.00 -17.29
CA ILE A 436 -16.27 -18.30 -17.25
C ILE A 436 -16.03 -19.44 -18.23
N ILE A 437 -15.12 -19.24 -19.18
CA ILE A 437 -14.74 -20.24 -20.16
C ILE A 437 -13.26 -20.53 -19.97
N CYS A 438 -12.93 -21.77 -19.63
CA CYS A 438 -11.56 -22.24 -19.47
C CYS A 438 -11.21 -23.21 -20.60
N SER A 439 -10.00 -23.10 -21.17
CA SER A 439 -9.47 -24.08 -22.11
C SER A 439 -8.02 -24.40 -21.81
N SER A 440 -7.71 -25.70 -21.81
CA SER A 440 -6.35 -26.23 -21.75
C SER A 440 -5.76 -26.50 -23.14
N ARG A 441 -6.57 -26.38 -24.21
CA ARG A 441 -6.20 -26.77 -25.58
C ARG A 441 -6.21 -25.63 -26.59
N VAL A 442 -6.95 -24.54 -26.31
CA VAL A 442 -7.17 -23.44 -27.25
C VAL A 442 -6.92 -22.11 -26.58
N ASP A 443 -6.29 -21.19 -27.30
CA ASP A 443 -6.19 -19.80 -26.88
C ASP A 443 -7.54 -19.10 -27.00
N LEU A 444 -8.06 -18.67 -25.86
CA LEU A 444 -9.26 -17.86 -25.79
C LEU A 444 -8.85 -16.40 -25.94
N THR A 445 -9.22 -15.79 -27.06
CA THR A 445 -9.14 -14.33 -27.23
C THR A 445 -10.56 -13.79 -27.26
N SER A 446 -10.89 -12.91 -26.32
CA SER A 446 -12.14 -12.16 -26.37
C SER A 446 -11.80 -10.68 -26.50
N SER A 447 -12.18 -10.11 -27.63
CA SER A 447 -12.34 -8.68 -27.79
C SER A 447 -13.84 -8.47 -28.02
N LEU A 448 -14.47 -7.57 -27.25
CA LEU A 448 -15.79 -7.07 -27.61
C LEU A 448 -15.63 -6.48 -29.02
N GLN A 449 -16.13 -7.17 -30.03
CA GLN A 449 -16.08 -6.68 -31.41
C GLN A 449 -16.81 -5.34 -31.48
N ASN A 450 -16.52 -4.55 -32.52
CA ASN A 450 -17.40 -3.46 -32.97
C ASN A 450 -18.73 -4.05 -33.48
N SER A 451 -19.48 -4.70 -32.59
CA SER A 451 -20.80 -5.23 -32.87
C SER A 451 -21.75 -4.06 -33.14
N TYR A 452 -22.66 -4.22 -34.09
CA TYR A 452 -23.72 -3.26 -34.41
C TYR A 452 -24.60 -3.02 -33.16
N GLY A 453 -24.22 -2.05 -32.32
CA GLY A 453 -24.92 -1.75 -31.07
C GLY A 453 -24.04 -1.20 -29.94
N ASN A 454 -22.74 -1.49 -29.94
CA ASN A 454 -21.84 -1.07 -28.86
C ASN A 454 -21.38 0.38 -29.02
N ARG A 455 -21.51 1.19 -27.96
CA ARG A 455 -21.04 2.60 -27.89
C ARG A 455 -20.06 2.78 -26.74
N ASN A 456 -19.12 3.73 -26.89
CA ASN A 456 -18.12 4.09 -25.87
C ASN A 456 -17.29 2.90 -25.36
N ALA A 457 -16.85 2.00 -26.24
CA ALA A 457 -16.03 0.86 -25.86
C ALA A 457 -14.69 1.32 -25.29
N ARG A 458 -14.36 0.86 -24.08
CA ARG A 458 -13.05 1.03 -23.44
C ARG A 458 -12.34 -0.32 -23.46
N HIS A 459 -11.12 -0.32 -23.97
CA HIS A 459 -10.26 -1.50 -24.03
C HIS A 459 -8.95 -1.25 -23.30
N ILE A 460 -8.52 -2.21 -22.47
CA ILE A 460 -7.24 -2.20 -21.77
C ILE A 460 -6.55 -3.52 -22.10
N ASN A 461 -5.47 -3.44 -22.88
CA ASN A 461 -4.70 -4.61 -23.27
C ASN A 461 -3.69 -5.02 -22.16
N ALA A 462 -3.08 -6.20 -22.31
CA ALA A 462 -2.13 -6.72 -21.32
C ALA A 462 -0.88 -5.84 -21.12
N GLN A 463 -0.44 -5.12 -22.16
CA GLN A 463 0.69 -4.20 -22.07
C GLN A 463 0.34 -2.98 -21.21
N GLN A 464 -0.83 -2.37 -21.43
CA GLN A 464 -1.32 -1.25 -20.62
C GLN A 464 -1.49 -1.67 -19.15
N VAL A 465 -1.97 -2.89 -18.88
CA VAL A 465 -2.06 -3.45 -17.53
C VAL A 465 -0.68 -3.52 -16.86
N GLU A 466 0.37 -3.89 -17.60
CA GLU A 466 1.75 -3.90 -17.11
C GLU A 466 2.30 -2.49 -16.86
N GLU A 467 2.07 -1.56 -17.79
CA GLU A 467 2.50 -0.15 -17.67
C GLU A 467 1.85 0.53 -16.45
N ASN A 468 0.54 0.32 -16.24
CA ASN A 468 -0.17 0.85 -15.07
C ASN A 468 0.41 0.33 -13.76
N LYS A 469 0.87 -0.92 -13.75
CA LYS A 469 1.52 -1.51 -12.58
C LYS A 469 2.88 -0.88 -12.32
N THR A 470 3.69 -0.63 -13.36
CA THR A 470 4.97 0.08 -13.19
C THR A 470 4.70 1.48 -12.65
N TYR A 471 3.77 2.22 -13.24
CA TYR A 471 3.36 3.54 -12.75
C TYR A 471 2.94 3.53 -11.28
N SER A 472 2.06 2.61 -10.87
CA SER A 472 1.59 2.54 -9.48
C SER A 472 2.69 2.13 -8.49
N VAL A 473 3.74 1.45 -8.96
CA VAL A 473 4.91 1.13 -8.13
C VAL A 473 5.80 2.36 -7.96
N ASP A 474 5.97 3.15 -9.01
CA ASP A 474 6.87 4.31 -9.00
C ASP A 474 6.24 5.54 -8.33
N PHE A 475 4.94 5.74 -8.50
CA PHE A 475 4.21 6.94 -8.04
C PHE A 475 3.25 6.66 -6.86
N GLY A 476 3.08 5.41 -6.45
CA GLY A 476 2.19 5.01 -5.38
C GLY A 476 0.71 4.93 -5.79
N ILE A 477 -0.17 4.81 -4.79
CA ILE A 477 -1.63 4.70 -4.95
C ILE A 477 -2.29 5.79 -4.11
N ASP A 478 -3.25 6.48 -4.71
CA ASP A 478 -4.13 7.43 -4.02
C ASP A 478 -5.35 6.72 -3.46
N ILE A 479 -5.72 7.04 -2.22
CA ILE A 479 -6.98 6.62 -1.63
C ILE A 479 -7.76 7.84 -1.12
N ASP A 480 -9.08 7.80 -1.33
CA ASP A 480 -9.98 8.77 -0.72
C ASP A 480 -9.98 8.59 0.81
N GLU A 481 -9.88 9.71 1.53
CA GLU A 481 -9.78 9.70 2.99
C GLU A 481 -11.01 9.06 3.65
N ALA A 482 -12.22 9.30 3.13
CA ALA A 482 -13.42 8.72 3.69
C ALA A 482 -13.45 7.19 3.48
N LEU A 483 -13.01 6.71 2.31
CA LEU A 483 -12.85 5.28 2.07
C LEU A 483 -11.82 4.66 3.01
N TRP A 484 -10.67 5.31 3.21
CA TRP A 484 -9.63 4.83 4.11
C TRP A 484 -10.11 4.73 5.57
N LEU A 485 -10.80 5.76 6.05
CA LEU A 485 -11.38 5.79 7.39
C LEU A 485 -12.41 4.67 7.54
N GLU A 486 -13.27 4.45 6.54
CA GLU A 486 -14.28 3.40 6.59
C GLU A 486 -13.67 1.99 6.60
N ILE A 487 -12.62 1.73 5.81
CA ILE A 487 -11.88 0.46 5.84
C ILE A 487 -11.32 0.19 7.25
N ASN A 488 -10.71 1.20 7.88
CA ASN A 488 -10.14 1.04 9.21
C ASN A 488 -11.21 0.91 10.28
N ARG A 489 -12.30 1.70 10.22
CA ARG A 489 -13.45 1.60 11.13
C ARG A 489 -14.07 0.20 11.12
N ILE A 490 -14.21 -0.41 9.95
CA ILE A 490 -14.68 -1.82 9.85
C ILE A 490 -13.63 -2.76 10.46
N GLY A 491 -12.35 -2.56 10.12
CA GLY A 491 -11.24 -3.37 10.63
C GLY A 491 -11.02 -3.30 12.15
N GLU A 492 -11.54 -2.28 12.84
CA GLU A 492 -11.55 -2.23 14.31
C GLU A 492 -12.33 -3.38 14.95
N GLY A 493 -13.27 -4.00 14.22
CA GLY A 493 -14.09 -5.11 14.71
C GLY A 493 -13.31 -6.38 15.10
N VAL A 494 -12.04 -6.50 14.69
CA VAL A 494 -11.14 -7.61 15.09
C VAL A 494 -10.12 -7.21 16.17
N LEU A 495 -10.10 -5.94 16.58
CA LEU A 495 -9.17 -5.45 17.59
C LEU A 495 -9.71 -5.75 19.00
N VAL A 496 -8.80 -6.11 19.90
CA VAL A 496 -9.08 -6.30 21.32
C VAL A 496 -8.25 -5.29 22.11
N GLU A 497 -8.85 -4.65 23.11
CA GLU A 497 -8.16 -3.68 23.94
C GLU A 497 -6.95 -4.31 24.65
N ASN A 498 -5.84 -3.56 24.69
CA ASN A 498 -4.62 -4.05 25.33
C ASN A 498 -4.80 -4.12 26.84
N SER A 499 -4.62 -5.31 27.42
CA SER A 499 -4.49 -5.49 28.86
C SER A 499 -3.01 -5.35 29.29
N GLU A 500 -2.75 -5.11 30.58
CA GLU A 500 -1.37 -5.16 31.10
C GLU A 500 -0.69 -6.50 30.82
N GLN A 501 -1.47 -7.58 30.79
CA GLN A 501 -0.98 -8.92 30.45
C GLN A 501 -0.64 -9.07 28.96
N SER A 502 -1.39 -8.45 28.04
CA SER A 502 -1.06 -8.50 26.61
C SER A 502 0.22 -7.71 26.27
N ARG A 503 0.51 -6.64 27.01
CA ARG A 503 1.76 -5.87 26.87
C ARG A 503 3.00 -6.68 27.23
N GLN A 504 2.89 -7.65 28.14
CA GLN A 504 3.99 -8.56 28.53
C GLN A 504 4.13 -9.79 27.61
N GLY A 505 3.18 -10.04 26.71
CA GLY A 505 3.12 -11.24 25.85
C GLY A 505 3.34 -10.97 24.36
N ALA A 506 3.61 -9.73 23.96
CA ALA A 506 3.91 -9.39 22.58
C ALA A 506 5.28 -9.96 22.19
N GLY A 507 5.31 -11.06 21.42
CA GLY A 507 6.52 -11.69 20.90
C GLY A 507 6.62 -13.20 21.01
N GLY A 508 5.63 -13.87 21.63
CA GLY A 508 5.80 -15.28 22.03
C GLY A 508 6.75 -15.34 23.23
N ARG A 509 6.37 -16.08 24.29
CA ARG A 509 7.29 -16.36 25.40
C ARG A 509 8.24 -17.46 25.01
#